data_AF-A0A955LU55-F1
#
_entry.id   AF-A0A955LU55-F1
#
_cell.length_a   1.000
_cell.length_b   1.000
_cell.length_c   1.000
_cell.angle_alpha   90.00
_cell.angle_beta   90.00
_cell.angle_gamma   90.00
#
_symmetry.space_group_name_H-M   'P 1'
#
loop_
_entity.id
_entity.type
_entity.pdbx_description
1 polymer ?
#
loop_
_entity_poly.entity_id
_entity_poly.type
_entity_poly.pdbx_seq_one_letter_code
_entity_poly.pdbx_strand_id
1 'polypeptide(L)'
;LRREGNGWSAPAFFRMSGGSVGLQMGGQSSDSILIITSERGLKGLLENKLTLGADASVAAGPTGRDAEAKTDWQMTASIYSYSRNRGLFAGVSLDGMVINQDKKANASYYGNHLTAEKILYSDSIKLSQESARLVSTLKKLSNSVR
;
A
#
# COMPACT_ATOMS: atom_id res chain seq x y z
N LEU A 1 2.91 2.57 -5.43
CA LEU A 1 3.64 1.93 -6.55
C LEU A 1 2.75 0.84 -7.12
N ARG A 2 2.75 0.65 -8.44
CA ARG A 2 2.04 -0.45 -9.12
C ARG A 2 3.07 -1.36 -9.80
N ARG A 3 2.86 -2.67 -9.77
CA ARG A 3 3.73 -3.62 -10.46
C ARG A 3 3.46 -3.57 -11.96
N GLU A 4 4.51 -3.49 -12.76
CA GLU A 4 4.48 -3.40 -14.22
C GLU A 4 5.48 -4.39 -14.82
N GLY A 5 5.01 -5.57 -15.21
CA GLY A 5 5.89 -6.65 -15.67
C GLY A 5 7.00 -6.98 -14.65
N ASN A 6 8.25 -6.73 -15.03
CA ASN A 6 9.45 -6.91 -14.19
C ASN A 6 9.89 -5.62 -13.46
N GLY A 7 9.02 -4.61 -13.42
CA GLY A 7 9.30 -3.30 -12.85
C GLY A 7 8.16 -2.78 -11.98
N TRP A 8 8.31 -1.52 -11.60
CA TRP A 8 7.35 -0.79 -10.77
C TRP A 8 7.15 0.59 -11.38
N SER A 9 5.92 1.08 -11.33
CA SER A 9 5.53 2.41 -11.78
C SER A 9 6.12 3.52 -10.89
N ALA A 10 5.86 4.78 -11.25
CA ALA A 10 6.20 5.92 -10.40
C ALA A 10 5.39 5.91 -9.07
N PRO A 11 5.96 6.44 -7.96
CA PRO A 11 5.27 6.42 -6.67
C PRO A 11 4.14 7.46 -6.59
N ALA A 12 2.89 7.00 -6.56
CA ALA A 12 1.78 7.85 -6.12
C ALA A 12 1.72 7.90 -4.58
N PHE A 13 1.43 9.09 -4.07
CA PHE A 13 1.29 9.36 -2.64
C PHE A 13 -0.17 9.29 -2.20
N PHE A 14 -0.39 8.62 -1.08
CA PHE A 14 -1.69 8.43 -0.43
C PHE A 14 -1.60 8.83 1.03
N ARG A 15 -2.73 9.24 1.59
CA ARG A 15 -2.90 9.54 3.00
C ARG A 15 -3.89 8.54 3.59
N MET A 16 -3.54 8.03 4.77
CA MET A 16 -4.38 7.12 5.53
C MET A 16 -4.82 7.81 6.82
N SER A 17 -6.13 7.84 7.07
CA SER A 17 -6.75 8.48 8.24
C SER A 17 -7.78 7.53 8.83
N GLY A 18 -7.74 7.26 10.13
CA GLY A 18 -8.73 6.42 10.82
C GLY A 18 -9.23 7.09 12.10
N GLY A 19 -10.47 6.80 12.47
CA GLY A 19 -10.98 7.10 13.80
C GLY A 19 -10.73 5.92 14.72
N SER A 20 -9.83 6.04 15.69
CA SER A 20 -9.68 4.99 16.71
C SER A 20 -10.87 5.09 17.69
N VAL A 21 -11.68 4.05 17.78
CA VAL A 21 -12.65 3.92 18.88
C VAL A 21 -11.86 3.48 20.12
N GLY A 22 -11.38 4.46 20.88
CA GLY A 22 -10.58 4.25 22.08
C GLY A 22 -9.48 5.29 22.18
N LEU A 23 -9.65 6.26 23.08
CA LEU A 23 -8.59 7.14 23.54
C LEU A 23 -7.41 6.31 24.04
N GLN A 24 -6.28 6.33 23.35
CA GLN A 24 -5.00 6.09 24.01
C GLN A 24 -4.07 7.24 23.66
N MET A 25 -3.86 8.08 24.67
CA MET A 25 -2.93 9.20 24.69
C MET A 25 -1.51 8.67 24.40
N GLY A 26 -0.94 9.09 23.27
CA GLY A 26 0.38 8.69 22.80
C GLY A 26 0.36 8.52 21.28
N GLY A 27 0.76 9.56 20.54
CA GLY A 27 0.82 9.49 19.08
C GLY A 27 1.76 8.37 18.64
N GLN A 28 1.21 7.31 18.04
CA GLN A 28 2.01 6.21 17.53
C GLN A 28 2.16 6.36 16.01
N SER A 29 3.41 6.55 15.56
CA SER A 29 3.76 6.40 14.14
C SER A 29 4.03 4.94 13.85
N SER A 30 3.52 4.44 12.72
CA SER A 30 3.78 3.09 12.24
C SER A 30 4.11 3.09 10.77
N ASP A 31 5.16 2.34 10.44
CA ASP A 31 5.51 2.03 9.07
C ASP A 31 4.90 0.67 8.72
N SER A 32 4.01 0.68 7.73
CA SER A 32 3.35 -0.52 7.22
C SER A 32 3.38 -0.55 5.69
N ILE A 33 3.48 -1.75 5.12
CA ILE A 33 3.38 -2.05 3.70
C ILE A 33 2.03 -2.72 3.48
N LEU A 34 1.20 -2.11 2.63
CA LEU A 34 -0.07 -2.66 2.18
C LEU A 34 0.09 -3.19 0.75
N ILE A 35 -0.27 -4.44 0.53
CA ILE A 35 -0.29 -5.08 -0.79
C ILE A 35 -1.74 -5.28 -1.19
N ILE A 36 -2.20 -4.52 -2.16
CA ILE A 36 -3.55 -4.63 -2.71
C ILE A 36 -3.50 -5.59 -3.89
N THR A 37 -4.25 -6.68 -3.79
CA THR A 37 -4.26 -7.77 -4.78
C THR A 37 -5.57 -7.84 -5.57
N SER A 38 -6.65 -7.26 -5.04
CA SER A 38 -7.96 -7.25 -5.70
C SER A 38 -8.14 -6.04 -6.63
N GLU A 39 -8.83 -6.25 -7.74
CA GLU A 39 -9.24 -5.16 -8.65
C GLU A 39 -10.17 -4.16 -7.96
N ARG A 40 -11.07 -4.65 -7.10
CA ARG A 40 -11.99 -3.80 -6.34
C ARG A 40 -11.25 -2.87 -5.38
N GLY A 41 -10.27 -3.39 -4.64
CA GLY A 41 -9.45 -2.58 -3.75
C GLY A 41 -8.61 -1.56 -4.52
N LEU A 42 -8.08 -1.95 -5.68
CA LEU A 42 -7.34 -1.04 -6.56
C LEU A 42 -8.23 0.07 -7.10
N LYS A 43 -9.43 -0.27 -7.59
CA LYS A 43 -10.41 0.70 -8.07
C LYS A 43 -10.80 1.71 -6.98
N GLY A 44 -11.14 1.23 -5.79
CA GLY A 44 -11.46 2.11 -4.65
C GLY A 44 -10.30 3.03 -4.26
N LEU A 45 -9.06 2.54 -4.33
CA LEU A 45 -7.87 3.34 -4.07
C LEU A 45 -7.70 4.47 -5.11
N LEU A 46 -7.99 4.21 -6.38
CA LEU A 46 -7.82 5.17 -7.47
C LEU A 46 -8.96 6.19 -7.54
N GLU A 47 -10.20 5.79 -7.28
CA GLU A 47 -11.39 6.63 -7.54
C GLU A 47 -11.62 7.70 -6.48
N ASN A 48 -11.21 7.50 -5.22
CA ASN A 48 -10.93 8.57 -4.25
C ASN A 48 -10.67 8.01 -2.85
N LYS A 49 -11.56 7.12 -2.39
CA LYS A 49 -11.69 6.72 -0.99
C LYS A 49 -11.80 5.21 -0.89
N LEU A 50 -10.81 4.60 -0.25
CA LEU A 50 -10.83 3.19 0.11
C LEU A 50 -10.93 3.07 1.62
N THR A 51 -12.00 2.48 2.13
CA THR A 51 -12.21 2.21 3.55
C THR A 51 -11.81 0.77 3.85
N LEU A 52 -10.75 0.58 4.61
CA LEU A 52 -10.30 -0.74 5.05
C LEU A 52 -11.34 -1.40 5.96
N GLY A 53 -11.64 -2.67 5.74
CA GLY A 53 -12.66 -3.43 6.46
C GLY A 53 -14.09 -3.28 5.89
N ALA A 54 -14.41 -2.13 5.27
CA ALA A 54 -15.73 -1.90 4.66
C ALA A 54 -15.72 -2.10 3.13
N ASP A 55 -14.78 -1.46 2.42
CA ASP A 55 -14.67 -1.54 0.96
C ASP A 55 -13.74 -2.68 0.51
N ALA A 56 -12.78 -3.07 1.36
CA ALA A 56 -11.84 -4.15 1.12
C ALA A 56 -11.48 -4.88 2.41
N SER A 57 -11.45 -6.21 2.36
CA SER A 57 -10.95 -7.04 3.44
C SER A 57 -9.43 -6.91 3.58
N VAL A 58 -8.96 -6.74 4.82
CA VAL A 58 -7.54 -6.65 5.15
C VAL A 58 -7.15 -7.87 5.98
N ALA A 59 -6.03 -8.50 5.65
CA ALA A 59 -5.44 -9.57 6.46
C ALA A 59 -3.97 -9.27 6.75
N ALA A 60 -3.48 -9.76 7.89
CA ALA A 60 -2.04 -9.82 8.12
C ALA A 60 -1.40 -10.75 7.06
N GLY A 61 -0.30 -10.29 6.45
CA GLY A 61 0.42 -11.09 5.48
C GLY A 61 1.13 -12.30 6.12
N PRO A 62 1.28 -13.42 5.39
CA PRO A 62 2.00 -14.59 5.90
C PRO A 62 3.46 -14.25 6.19
N THR A 63 4.00 -14.79 7.28
CA THR A 63 5.39 -14.58 7.70
C THR A 63 6.20 -15.88 7.66
N GLY A 64 7.31 -15.88 6.90
CA GLY A 64 8.40 -16.87 6.99
C GLY A 64 7.97 -18.33 6.88
N ARG A 65 7.69 -18.97 8.03
CA ARG A 65 7.33 -20.40 8.13
C ARG A 65 5.87 -20.71 7.84
N ASP A 66 4.96 -19.76 8.05
CA ASP A 66 3.54 -19.95 7.75
C ASP A 66 3.25 -19.94 6.25
N ALA A 67 4.10 -19.30 5.44
CA ALA A 67 3.95 -19.23 4.00
C ALA A 67 4.23 -20.58 3.31
N GLU A 68 5.25 -21.32 3.79
CA GLU A 68 5.67 -22.62 3.23
C GLU A 68 4.74 -23.77 3.65
N ALA A 69 4.16 -23.71 4.85
CA ALA A 69 3.26 -24.75 5.38
C ALA A 69 1.79 -24.57 4.96
N LYS A 70 1.41 -23.39 4.44
CA LYS A 70 0.02 -23.02 4.11
C LYS A 70 -0.16 -22.67 2.64
N THR A 71 0.41 -23.49 1.75
CA THR A 71 0.27 -23.38 0.29
C THR A 71 -1.20 -23.45 -0.18
N ASP A 72 -2.14 -23.84 0.69
CA ASP A 72 -3.56 -24.03 0.39
C ASP A 72 -4.50 -23.03 1.10
N TRP A 73 -3.97 -21.99 1.74
CA TRP A 73 -4.83 -20.90 2.20
C TRP A 73 -5.29 -20.10 0.97
N GLN A 74 -6.57 -20.19 0.64
CA GLN A 74 -7.17 -19.33 -0.37
C GLN A 74 -6.87 -17.88 0.04
N MET A 75 -5.97 -17.24 -0.70
CA MET A 75 -5.59 -15.84 -0.56
C MET A 75 -6.81 -14.95 -0.89
N THR A 76 -7.76 -14.90 0.04
CA THR A 76 -9.09 -14.29 -0.14
C THR A 76 -9.13 -12.83 0.30
N ALA A 77 -8.12 -12.38 1.04
CA ALA A 77 -8.02 -11.00 1.46
C ALA A 77 -7.70 -10.11 0.25
N SER A 78 -8.43 -9.00 0.15
CA SER A 78 -8.23 -8.00 -0.91
C SER A 78 -6.96 -7.19 -0.69
N ILE A 79 -6.47 -7.13 0.56
CA ILE A 79 -5.30 -6.35 0.99
C ILE A 79 -4.54 -7.15 2.05
N TYR A 80 -3.21 -7.23 1.88
CA TYR A 80 -2.29 -7.77 2.88
C TYR A 80 -1.50 -6.66 3.55
N SER A 81 -1.36 -6.72 4.87
CA SER A 81 -0.56 -5.75 5.63
C SER A 81 0.67 -6.39 6.27
N TYR A 82 1.81 -5.72 6.16
CA TYR A 82 3.08 -6.05 6.79
C TYR A 82 3.62 -4.84 7.55
N SER A 83 3.88 -4.96 8.85
CA SER A 83 4.48 -3.88 9.64
C SER A 83 5.91 -4.22 10.05
N ARG A 84 6.80 -3.23 10.01
CA ARG A 84 8.19 -3.38 10.47
C ARG A 84 8.26 -3.57 11.99
N ASN A 85 7.34 -2.94 12.72
CA ASN A 85 7.26 -3.02 14.18
C ASN A 85 6.28 -4.15 14.51
N ARG A 86 6.81 -5.30 14.95
CA ARG A 86 6.02 -6.49 15.30
C ARG A 86 4.83 -6.10 16.19
N GLY A 87 3.61 -6.45 15.76
CA GLY A 87 2.49 -6.67 16.67
C GLY A 87 1.41 -5.59 16.81
N LEU A 88 1.56 -4.37 16.29
CA LEU A 88 0.54 -3.34 16.57
C LEU A 88 -0.61 -3.22 15.54
N PHE A 89 -0.51 -3.88 14.39
CA PHE A 89 -1.51 -3.74 13.31
C PHE A 89 -2.19 -5.04 12.90
N ALA A 90 -1.84 -6.17 13.52
CA ALA A 90 -2.36 -7.49 13.17
C ALA A 90 -3.69 -7.86 13.86
N GLY A 91 -4.45 -6.88 14.36
CA GLY A 91 -5.74 -7.19 14.98
C GLY A 91 -6.64 -6.04 15.44
N VAL A 92 -6.18 -4.78 15.55
CA VAL A 92 -7.00 -3.72 16.17
C VAL A 92 -7.02 -2.34 15.48
N SER A 93 -6.29 -2.03 14.41
CA SER A 93 -6.34 -0.61 13.92
C SER A 93 -6.13 -0.33 12.43
N LEU A 94 -6.45 -1.28 11.54
CA LEU A 94 -6.61 -0.95 10.11
C LEU A 94 -8.09 -0.82 9.71
N ASP A 95 -9.00 -1.55 10.37
CA ASP A 95 -10.43 -1.45 10.07
C ASP A 95 -10.95 -0.04 10.38
N GLY A 96 -11.74 0.50 9.45
CA GLY A 96 -12.25 1.86 9.53
C GLY A 96 -11.23 2.94 9.12
N MET A 97 -10.00 2.57 8.76
CA MET A 97 -9.09 3.51 8.11
C MET A 97 -9.55 3.81 6.70
N VAL A 98 -9.41 5.09 6.36
CA VAL A 98 -9.72 5.63 5.05
C VAL A 98 -8.41 6.00 4.37
N ILE A 99 -8.18 5.42 3.19
CA ILE A 99 -7.08 5.77 2.31
C ILE A 99 -7.62 6.66 1.20
N ASN A 100 -6.98 7.82 1.00
CA ASN A 100 -7.27 8.71 -0.12
C ASN A 100 -5.97 9.15 -0.80
N GLN A 101 -6.06 9.57 -2.06
CA GLN A 101 -4.93 10.20 -2.74
C GLN A 101 -4.48 11.46 -1.98
N ASP A 102 -3.18 11.59 -1.70
CA ASP A 102 -2.61 12.85 -1.22
C ASP A 102 -2.28 13.76 -2.41
N LYS A 103 -3.30 14.46 -2.93
CA LYS A 103 -3.16 15.34 -4.10
C LYS A 103 -2.09 16.42 -3.90
N LYS A 104 -1.92 16.90 -2.66
CA LYS A 104 -0.91 17.93 -2.32
C LYS A 104 0.50 17.36 -2.38
N ALA A 105 0.72 16.18 -1.79
CA ALA A 105 2.02 15.52 -1.86
C ALA A 105 2.39 15.15 -3.29
N ASN A 106 1.44 14.62 -4.07
CA ASN A 106 1.65 14.34 -5.49
C ASN A 106 2.01 15.62 -6.28
N ALA A 107 1.28 16.72 -6.07
CA ALA A 107 1.57 17.98 -6.74
C ALA A 107 2.94 18.55 -6.34
N SER A 108 3.29 18.50 -5.05
CA SER A 108 4.59 18.93 -4.55
C SER A 108 5.74 18.10 -5.11
N TYR A 109 5.54 16.79 -5.26
CA TYR A 109 6.58 15.87 -5.71
C TYR A 109 6.81 15.94 -7.22
N TYR A 110 5.73 16.06 -8.01
CA TYR A 110 5.79 16.05 -9.47
C TYR A 110 5.78 17.44 -10.11
N GLY A 111 5.60 18.50 -9.32
CA GLY A 111 5.47 19.88 -9.80
C GLY A 111 4.18 20.16 -10.59
N ASN A 112 3.25 19.21 -10.64
CA ASN A 112 2.00 19.27 -11.42
C ASN A 112 0.88 18.52 -10.70
N HIS A 113 -0.37 18.93 -10.92
CA HIS A 113 -1.56 18.30 -10.33
C HIS A 113 -1.88 16.95 -11.01
N LEU A 114 -1.09 15.92 -10.71
CA LEU A 114 -1.29 14.56 -11.23
C LEU A 114 -2.17 13.72 -10.29
N THR A 115 -3.10 12.96 -10.86
CA THR A 115 -3.89 11.95 -10.13
C THR A 115 -3.04 10.72 -9.85
N ALA A 116 -3.40 9.95 -8.82
CA ALA A 116 -2.71 8.71 -8.50
C ALA A 116 -2.80 7.72 -9.66
N GLU A 117 -3.96 7.66 -10.33
CA GLU A 117 -4.16 6.87 -11.54
C GLU A 117 -3.15 7.25 -12.63
N LYS A 118 -3.03 8.54 -12.96
CA LYS A 118 -2.09 8.99 -13.97
C LYS A 118 -0.63 8.69 -13.59
N ILE A 119 -0.27 8.83 -12.32
CA ILE A 119 1.07 8.49 -11.82
C ILE A 119 1.34 6.99 -11.92
N LEU A 120 0.36 6.15 -11.57
CA LEU A 120 0.54 4.71 -11.48
C LEU A 120 0.44 3.99 -12.81
N TYR A 121 -0.21 4.56 -13.83
CA TYR A 121 -0.46 3.93 -15.12
C TYR A 121 0.21 4.61 -16.31
N SER A 122 0.87 5.74 -16.14
CA SER A 122 1.54 6.42 -17.25
C SER A 122 3.04 6.10 -17.30
N ASP A 123 3.46 5.58 -18.45
CA ASP A 123 4.88 5.34 -18.75
C ASP A 123 5.72 6.63 -18.90
N SER A 124 5.05 7.79 -18.99
CA SER A 124 5.70 9.09 -19.21
C SER A 124 6.17 9.79 -17.94
N ILE A 125 5.79 9.28 -16.75
CA ILE A 125 6.16 9.89 -15.48
C ILE A 125 7.59 9.47 -15.12
N LYS A 126 8.51 10.44 -15.18
CA LYS A 126 9.90 10.22 -14.81
C LYS A 126 10.02 9.97 -13.31
N LEU A 127 10.76 8.91 -12.96
CA LEU A 127 11.18 8.67 -11.59
C LEU A 127 12.15 9.79 -11.17
N SER A 128 11.86 10.43 -10.05
CA SER A 128 12.81 11.36 -9.45
C SER A 128 13.98 10.60 -8.83
N GLN A 129 15.11 11.29 -8.61
CA GLN A 129 16.29 10.68 -7.98
C GLN A 129 15.98 10.14 -6.57
N GLU A 130 15.10 10.82 -5.84
CA GLU A 130 14.67 10.47 -4.49
C GLU A 130 13.96 9.10 -4.45
N SER A 131 13.12 8.80 -5.45
CA SER A 131 12.44 7.50 -5.57
C SER A 131 13.26 6.39 -6.21
N ALA A 132 14.34 6.73 -6.92
CA ALA A 132 15.12 5.77 -7.68
C ALA A 132 15.67 4.62 -6.81
N ARG A 133 16.10 4.93 -5.57
CA ARG A 133 16.59 3.92 -4.62
C ARG A 133 15.50 2.95 -4.18
N LEU A 134 14.30 3.43 -3.89
CA LEU A 134 13.17 2.60 -3.49
C LEU A 134 12.75 1.68 -4.64
N VAL A 135 12.54 2.25 -5.83
CA VAL A 135 12.10 1.51 -7.02
C VAL A 135 13.14 0.47 -7.44
N SER A 136 14.43 0.82 -7.41
CA SER A 136 15.50 -0.13 -7.73
C SER A 136 15.61 -1.27 -6.70
N THR A 137 15.42 -0.99 -5.41
CA THR A 137 15.35 -2.02 -4.36
C THR A 137 14.20 -2.98 -4.60
N LEU A 138 13.00 -2.45 -4.86
CA LEU A 138 11.82 -3.28 -5.13
C LEU A 138 11.97 -4.11 -6.41
N LYS A 139 12.57 -3.54 -7.46
CA LYS A 139 12.89 -4.27 -8.70
C LYS A 139 13.83 -5.44 -8.43
N LYS A 140 14.90 -5.23 -7.65
CA LYS A 140 15.84 -6.30 -7.26
C LYS A 140 15.16 -7.41 -6.49
N LEU A 141 14.37 -7.06 -5.46
CA LEU A 141 13.64 -8.03 -4.65
C LEU A 141 12.61 -8.82 -5.49
N SER A 142 11.88 -8.13 -6.38
CA SER A 142 10.87 -8.77 -7.23
C SER A 142 11.45 -9.79 -8.20
N ASN A 143 12.71 -9.58 -8.63
CA ASN A 143 13.40 -10.50 -9.53
C ASN A 143 14.09 -11.65 -8.79
N SER A 144 14.33 -11.50 -7.47
CA SER A 144 14.96 -12.53 -6.63
C SER A 144 13.98 -13.59 -6.13
N VAL A 145 12.67 -13.33 -6.18
CA VAL A 145 11.62 -14.27 -5.76
C VAL A 145 11.05 -15.02 -6.99
N ARG A 146 11.94 -15.46 -7.87
CA ARG A 146 11.59 -16.37 -8.99
C ARG A 146 12.07 -17.77 -8.68
#